data_AF-A0A170NKR5-F1
#
_entry.id   AF-A0A170NKR5-F1
#
_cell.length_a   1.000
_cell.length_b   1.000
_cell.length_c   1.000
_cell.angle_alpha   90.00
_cell.angle_beta   90.00
_cell.angle_gamma   90.00
#
_symmetry.space_group_name_H-M   'P 1'
#
loop_
_entity.id
_entity.type
_entity.pdbx_description
1 polymer ?
#
loop_
_entity_poly.entity_id
_entity_poly.type
_entity_poly.pdbx_seq_one_letter_code
_entity_poly.pdbx_strand_id
1 'polypeptide(L)'
;MSNTTIDFKNPRQKQWGILKNKTLVKLNYGGITDETGEEIDSYSTNCYNDALEQAKLFIAQGTGTDNVQVVEFVPYDYMMQPTV
;
A
#
# COMPACT_ATOMS: atom_id res chain seq x y z
N MET A 1 17.35 25.98 -25.88
CA MET A 1 16.15 25.23 -25.47
C MET A 1 16.62 23.84 -25.06
N SER A 2 16.59 23.52 -23.77
CA SER A 2 16.97 22.21 -23.26
C SER A 2 15.79 21.26 -23.43
N ASN A 3 15.90 20.31 -24.35
CA ASN A 3 14.97 19.18 -24.44
C ASN A 3 15.08 18.39 -23.13
N THR A 4 14.13 18.63 -22.22
CA THR A 4 14.04 17.84 -20.99
C THR A 4 13.32 16.56 -21.37
N THR A 5 14.09 15.55 -21.78
CA THR A 5 13.59 14.19 -21.93
C THR A 5 12.98 13.79 -20.59
N ILE A 6 11.77 13.22 -20.61
CA ILE A 6 11.12 12.67 -19.43
C ILE A 6 12.09 11.65 -18.81
N ASP A 7 12.66 12.01 -17.66
CA ASP A 7 13.43 11.10 -16.84
C ASP A 7 12.42 10.19 -16.15
N PHE A 8 12.24 8.98 -16.71
CA PHE A 8 11.55 7.91 -16.02
C PHE A 8 12.41 7.49 -14.82
N LYS A 9 12.37 8.28 -13.74
CA LYS A 9 12.82 7.82 -12.43
C LYS A 9 12.21 6.43 -12.23
N ASN A 10 13.06 5.44 -11.93
CA ASN A 10 12.69 4.03 -11.77
C ASN A 10 11.25 3.90 -11.28
N PRO A 11 10.37 3.13 -11.96
CA PRO A 11 8.97 3.04 -11.58
C PRO A 11 8.90 2.75 -10.08
N ARG A 12 8.31 3.68 -9.32
CA ARG A 12 8.17 3.51 -7.87
C ARG A 12 7.58 2.12 -7.63
N GLN A 13 8.20 1.35 -6.75
CA GLN A 13 7.72 0.00 -6.43
C GLN A 13 6.23 0.10 -6.07
N LYS A 14 5.41 -0.80 -6.63
CA LYS A 14 3.99 -0.88 -6.30
C LYS A 14 3.85 -1.04 -4.79
N GLN A 15 2.95 -0.26 -4.20
CA GLN A 15 2.65 -0.32 -2.78
C GLN A 15 1.17 -0.69 -2.62
N TRP A 16 0.89 -1.48 -1.60
CA TRP A 16 -0.44 -1.98 -1.28
C TRP A 16 -0.80 -1.61 0.15
N GLY A 17 -2.04 -1.22 0.38
CA GLY A 17 -2.57 -0.91 1.71
C GLY A 17 -3.92 -1.58 1.94
N ILE A 18 -4.45 -1.44 3.15
CA ILE A 18 -5.79 -1.94 3.50
C ILE A 18 -6.67 -0.78 3.96
N LEU A 19 -7.85 -0.68 3.36
CA LEU A 19 -8.95 0.12 3.89
C LEU A 19 -9.83 -0.77 4.78
N LYS A 20 -10.01 -0.34 6.03
CA LYS A 20 -11.02 -0.89 6.95
C LYS A 20 -12.09 0.17 7.17
N ASN A 21 -13.35 -0.14 6.86
CA ASN A 21 -14.46 0.83 6.92
C ASN A 21 -14.12 2.14 6.17
N LYS A 22 -13.54 2.01 4.96
CA LYS A 22 -13.08 3.14 4.12
C LYS A 22 -11.95 3.99 4.72
N THR A 23 -11.34 3.55 5.82
CA THR A 23 -10.23 4.23 6.48
C THR A 23 -8.94 3.44 6.28
N LEU A 24 -7.87 4.12 5.90
CA LEU A 24 -6.56 3.50 5.77
C LEU A 24 -6.01 3.18 7.16
N VAL A 25 -5.61 1.93 7.38
CA VAL A 25 -5.08 1.44 8.66
C VAL A 25 -3.58 1.19 8.58
N LYS A 26 -2.88 1.37 9.71
CA LYS A 26 -1.50 0.90 9.86
C LYS A 26 -1.51 -0.54 10.34
N LEU A 27 -0.64 -1.36 9.77
CA LEU A 27 -0.53 -2.77 10.07
C LEU A 27 0.92 -3.23 10.00
N ASN A 28 1.21 -4.28 10.76
CA ASN A 28 2.47 -5.00 10.67
C ASN A 28 2.45 -5.95 9.46
N TYR A 29 2.74 -5.40 8.29
CA TYR A 29 2.91 -6.21 7.09
C TYR A 29 4.16 -7.09 7.21
N GLY A 30 4.02 -8.37 6.95
CA GLY A 30 5.13 -9.33 6.99
C GLY A 30 5.59 -9.74 8.40
N GLY A 31 4.93 -9.27 9.47
CA GLY A 31 5.25 -9.67 10.86
C GLY A 31 6.63 -9.20 11.33
N ILE A 32 7.06 -8.03 10.85
CA ILE A 32 8.37 -7.45 11.13
C ILE A 32 8.35 -6.80 12.52
N THR A 33 9.40 -7.05 13.30
CA THR A 33 9.63 -6.42 14.60
C THR A 33 10.97 -5.70 14.61
N ASP A 34 11.09 -4.67 15.44
CA ASP A 34 12.34 -3.95 15.64
C ASP A 34 13.31 -4.68 16.58
N GLU A 35 14.46 -4.05 16.87
CA GLU A 35 15.49 -4.62 17.75
C GLU A 35 15.03 -4.80 19.21
N THR A 36 13.92 -4.16 19.60
CA THR A 36 13.30 -4.26 20.92
C THR A 36 12.15 -5.27 20.97
N GLY A 37 11.75 -5.82 19.81
CA GLY A 37 10.62 -6.73 19.65
C GLY A 37 9.28 -6.03 19.44
N GLU A 38 9.27 -4.71 19.23
CA GLU A 38 8.05 -3.96 18.92
C GLU A 38 7.66 -4.12 17.45
N GLU A 39 6.36 -4.23 17.18
CA GLU A 39 5.82 -4.38 15.83
C GLU A 39 6.04 -3.12 14.99
N ILE A 40 6.62 -3.29 13.79
CA ILE A 40 6.80 -2.17 12.87
C ILE A 40 5.58 -2.04 11.97
N ASP A 41 4.71 -1.12 12.35
CA ASP A 41 3.48 -0.81 11.64
C ASP A 41 3.70 0.17 10.47
N SER A 42 3.10 -0.13 9.32
CA SER A 42 3.12 0.73 8.13
C SER A 42 1.72 0.87 7.53
N TYR A 43 1.49 1.96 6.79
CA TYR A 43 0.28 2.15 5.98
C TYR A 43 0.29 1.34 4.67
N SER A 44 1.47 0.88 4.25
CA SER A 44 1.62 0.13 3.02
C SER A 44 2.77 -0.86 3.05
N THR A 45 2.72 -1.83 2.14
CA THR A 45 3.76 -2.81 1.85
C THR A 45 4.02 -2.89 0.35
N ASN A 46 5.26 -3.17 -0.06
CA ASN A 46 5.56 -3.50 -1.46
C ASN A 46 5.19 -4.95 -1.83
N CYS A 47 4.78 -5.77 -0.87
CA CYS A 47 4.38 -7.16 -1.06
C CYS A 47 2.85 -7.29 -1.04
N TYR A 48 2.26 -7.60 -2.19
CA TYR A 48 0.82 -7.82 -2.29
C TYR A 48 0.33 -8.97 -1.40
N ASN A 49 1.13 -10.02 -1.24
CA ASN A 49 0.76 -11.18 -0.43
C ASN A 49 0.61 -10.83 1.05
N ASP A 50 1.49 -9.97 1.58
CA ASP A 50 1.40 -9.51 2.98
C ASP A 50 0.12 -8.68 3.20
N ALA A 51 -0.24 -7.84 2.22
CA ALA A 51 -1.51 -7.11 2.26
C ALA A 51 -2.72 -8.05 2.18
N LEU A 52 -2.67 -9.09 1.36
CA LEU A 52 -3.72 -10.10 1.29
C LEU A 52 -3.85 -10.90 2.59
N GLU A 53 -2.75 -11.26 3.23
CA GLU A 53 -2.75 -11.98 4.50
C GLU A 53 -3.40 -11.14 5.59
N GLN A 54 -2.99 -9.88 5.73
CA GLN A 54 -3.59 -8.95 6.68
C GLN A 54 -5.10 -8.73 6.42
N ALA A 55 -5.53 -8.69 5.16
CA ALA A 55 -6.95 -8.60 4.83
C ALA A 55 -7.72 -9.85 5.29
N LYS A 56 -7.15 -11.05 5.09
CA LYS A 56 -7.75 -12.31 5.56
C LYS A 56 -7.85 -12.35 7.08
N LEU A 57 -6.84 -11.85 7.80
CA LEU A 57 -6.87 -11.76 9.27
C LEU A 57 -8.04 -10.89 9.74
N PHE A 58 -8.26 -9.72 9.14
CA PHE A 58 -9.40 -8.88 9.50
C PHE A 58 -10.76 -9.53 9.25
N ILE A 59 -10.89 -10.24 8.13
CA ILE A 59 -12.11 -10.97 7.80
C ILE A 59 -12.34 -12.08 8.83
N ALA A 60 -11.29 -12.84 9.19
CA ALA A 60 -11.35 -13.90 10.19
C ALA A 60 -11.70 -13.38 11.60
N GLN A 61 -11.28 -12.16 11.94
CA GLN A 61 -11.63 -11.48 13.19
C GLN A 61 -13.08 -10.94 13.23
N GLY A 62 -13.89 -11.18 12.19
CA GLY A 62 -15.30 -10.81 12.17
C GLY A 62 -15.59 -9.40 11.66
N THR A 63 -14.62 -8.73 11.02
CA THR A 63 -14.83 -7.38 10.44
C THR A 63 -15.83 -7.40 9.27
N GLY A 64 -16.05 -8.56 8.64
CA GLY A 64 -16.88 -8.73 7.44
C GLY A 64 -16.15 -8.31 6.16
N THR A 65 -16.42 -9.01 5.05
CA THR A 65 -15.72 -8.79 3.77
C THR A 65 -16.00 -7.43 3.15
N ASP A 66 -17.18 -6.88 3.36
CA ASP A 66 -17.60 -5.60 2.76
C ASP A 66 -16.84 -4.40 3.34
N ASN A 67 -16.21 -4.60 4.49
CA ASN A 67 -15.52 -3.57 5.25
C ASN A 67 -14.01 -3.60 5.05
N VAL A 68 -13.46 -4.54 4.28
CA VAL A 68 -12.03 -4.72 4.07
C VAL A 68 -11.70 -4.67 2.58
N GLN A 69 -10.83 -3.75 2.18
CA GLN A 69 -10.40 -3.60 0.79
C GLN A 69 -8.88 -3.53 0.72
N VAL A 70 -8.27 -4.33 -0.16
CA VAL A 70 -6.85 -4.16 -0.52
C VAL A 70 -6.76 -3.15 -1.66
N VAL A 71 -5.95 -2.12 -1.49
CA VAL A 71 -5.84 -1.00 -2.44
C VAL A 71 -4.41 -0.85 -2.96
N GLU A 72 -4.27 -0.55 -4.25
CA GLU A 72 -2.99 -0.20 -4.88
C GLU A 72 -2.74 1.31 -4.74
N PHE A 73 -1.58 1.69 -4.23
CA PHE A 73 -1.13 3.08 -4.30
C PHE A 73 -0.48 3.33 -5.66
N VAL A 74 -1.19 4.07 -6.50
CA VAL A 74 -0.67 4.52 -7.80
C VAL A 74 0.10 5.82 -7.61
N PRO A 75 1.39 5.89 -8.00
CA PRO A 75 2.15 7.14 -7.94
C PRO A 75 1.49 8.24 -8.77
N TYR A 76 1.49 9.48 -8.27
CA TYR A 76 1.00 10.65 -9.02
C TYR A 76 1.63 10.80 -10.41
N ASP A 77 2.91 10.43 -10.55
CA ASP A 77 3.63 10.49 -11.83
C ASP A 77 3.07 9.52 -12.89
N TYR A 78 2.27 8.52 -12.48
CA TYR A 78 1.58 7.59 -13.38
C TYR A 78 0.22 8.12 -13.85
N MET A 79 -0.35 9.10 -13.14
CA MET A 79 -1.52 9.85 -13.60
C MET A 79 -1.03 10.94 -14.55
N MET A 80 -0.81 10.59 -15.82
CA MET A 80 -0.59 11.58 -16.88
C MET A 80 -1.71 12.63 -16.79
N GLN A 81 -1.36 13.85 -16.36
CA GLN A 81 -2.25 14.99 -16.51
C GLN A 81 -2.50 15.17 -18.01
N PRO A 82 -3.76 15.28 -18.46
CA PRO A 82 -4.00 15.71 -19.83
C PRO A 82 -3.34 17.08 -19.99
N THR A 83 -2.42 17.21 -20.95
CA THR A 83 -1.97 18.51 -21.45
C THR A 83 -3.21 19.22 -22.00
N VAL A 84 -3.65 20.27 -21.31
CA VAL A 84 -4.65 21.23 -21.82
C VAL A 84 -4.01 22.18 -22.82
#